data_AF-A0A482XS62-F1
#
_entry.id   AF-A0A482XS62-F1
#
_cell.length_a   1.000
_cell.length_b   1.000
_cell.length_c   1.000
_cell.angle_alpha   90.00
_cell.angle_beta   90.00
_cell.angle_gamma   90.00
#
_symmetry.space_group_name_H-M   'P 1'
#
loop_
_entity.id
_entity.type
_entity.pdbx_description
1 polymer ?
#
loop_
_entity_poly.entity_id
_entity_poly.type
_entity_poly.pdbx_seq_one_letter_code
_entity_poly.pdbx_strand_id
1 'polypeptide(L)'
;MNDLITKSVAEFLKGLPSYDENNFARFHTDSNSRNSMKRPSLYLSTKDHPSEQIIVTEKTNILLRYLHHQWDKKSAMKKRDHLSLETNDESGCRKRPRIDL
;
A
#
# COMPACT_ATOMS: atom_id res chain seq x y z
N MET A 1 -22.10 22.90 29.20
CA MET A 1 -22.10 21.63 28.44
C MET A 1 -22.99 21.75 27.18
N ASN A 2 -23.11 22.94 26.57
CA ASN A 2 -24.08 23.21 25.49
C ASN A 2 -23.44 23.74 24.18
N ASP A 3 -22.12 23.97 24.13
CA ASP A 3 -21.43 24.52 22.94
C ASP A 3 -21.06 23.49 21.88
N LEU A 4 -21.35 22.20 22.10
CA LEU A 4 -20.95 21.14 21.18
C LEU A 4 -22.05 20.74 20.17
N ILE A 5 -23.30 21.19 20.37
CA ILE A 5 -24.46 20.60 19.67
C ILE A 5 -24.91 21.38 18.41
N THR A 6 -24.37 22.57 18.15
CA THR A 6 -24.74 23.33 16.92
C THR A 6 -23.53 23.97 16.24
N LYS A 7 -22.52 23.17 15.89
CA LYS A 7 -21.55 23.64 14.89
C LYS A 7 -22.25 23.68 13.54
N SER A 8 -22.32 24.87 12.95
CA SER A 8 -22.86 25.03 11.60
C SER A 8 -22.04 24.21 10.60
N VAL A 9 -22.66 23.79 9.50
CA VAL A 9 -21.95 23.13 8.38
C VAL A 9 -20.75 23.96 7.92
N ALA A 10 -20.84 25.28 7.94
CA ALA A 10 -19.75 26.18 7.59
C ALA A 10 -18.56 26.05 8.57
N GLU A 11 -18.80 25.88 9.87
CA GLU A 11 -17.74 25.66 10.86
C GLU A 11 -17.06 24.30 10.68
N PHE A 12 -17.85 23.27 10.34
CA PHE A 12 -17.31 21.94 10.01
C PHE A 12 -16.42 21.97 8.76
N LEU A 13 -16.73 22.83 7.78
CA LEU A 13 -15.99 22.96 6.52
C LEU A 13 -14.80 23.95 6.59
N LYS A 14 -14.50 24.54 7.75
CA LYS A 14 -13.30 25.39 7.91
C LYS A 14 -12.02 24.55 7.93
N GLY A 15 -10.91 25.16 7.48
CA GLY A 15 -9.58 24.55 7.61
C GLY A 15 -9.32 23.37 6.68
N LEU A 16 -9.98 23.32 5.52
CA LEU A 16 -9.66 22.33 4.49
C LEU A 16 -8.18 22.42 4.08
N PRO A 17 -7.53 21.28 3.75
CA PRO A 17 -6.13 21.27 3.35
C PRO A 17 -5.84 22.20 2.18
N SER A 18 -4.79 23.01 2.31
CA SER A 18 -4.24 23.83 1.25
C SER A 18 -2.77 23.49 1.07
N TYR A 19 -2.39 23.02 -0.12
CA TYR A 19 -0.99 22.79 -0.47
C TYR A 19 -0.27 24.10 -0.80
N ASP A 20 -0.98 25.03 -1.46
CA ASP A 20 -0.53 26.40 -1.77
C ASP A 20 -1.79 27.28 -1.90
N GLU A 21 -1.82 28.36 -1.12
CA GLU A 21 -2.92 29.34 -1.09
C GLU A 21 -3.13 30.03 -2.44
N ASN A 22 -2.10 30.08 -3.29
CA ASN A 22 -2.16 30.75 -4.59
C ASN A 22 -2.81 29.90 -5.69
N ASN A 23 -2.94 28.58 -5.52
CA ASN A 23 -3.38 27.64 -6.56
C ASN A 23 -4.70 28.03 -7.25
N PHE A 24 -5.63 28.62 -6.49
CA PHE A 24 -6.95 29.02 -6.99
C PHE A 24 -7.30 30.49 -6.74
N ALA A 25 -6.42 31.26 -6.10
CA ALA A 25 -6.68 32.65 -5.73
C ALA A 25 -6.96 33.58 -6.94
N ARG A 26 -6.49 33.20 -8.13
CA ARG A 26 -6.63 33.97 -9.39
C ARG A 26 -7.52 33.29 -10.44
N PHE A 27 -8.27 32.25 -10.05
CA PHE A 27 -9.15 31.56 -10.97
C PHE A 27 -10.39 32.42 -11.28
N HIS A 28 -10.67 32.68 -12.56
CA HIS A 28 -11.82 33.45 -13.03
C HIS A 28 -12.59 32.67 -14.09
N THR A 29 -13.90 32.49 -13.88
CA THR A 29 -14.81 31.82 -14.84
C THR A 29 -15.16 32.70 -16.03
N ASP A 30 -15.10 34.03 -15.85
CA ASP A 30 -15.63 35.02 -16.80
C ASP A 30 -14.56 35.57 -17.75
N SER A 31 -13.32 35.09 -17.65
CA SER A 31 -12.38 35.30 -18.75
C SER A 31 -12.96 34.60 -19.96
N ASN A 32 -13.44 35.39 -20.93
CA ASN A 32 -14.12 35.06 -22.19
C ASN A 32 -13.45 34.00 -23.11
N SER A 33 -12.57 33.17 -22.58
CA SER A 33 -12.03 32.01 -23.23
C SER A 33 -13.06 30.88 -23.18
N ARG A 34 -13.68 30.63 -24.34
CA ARG A 34 -14.24 29.34 -24.75
C ARG A 34 -13.15 28.24 -24.76
N ASN A 35 -12.37 28.11 -23.68
CA ASN A 35 -11.18 27.26 -23.55
C ASN A 35 -11.47 25.80 -23.22
N SER A 36 -12.75 25.39 -23.23
CA SER A 36 -13.18 23.98 -23.26
C SER A 36 -12.50 23.11 -24.33
N MET A 37 -11.67 23.66 -25.24
CA MET A 37 -11.13 22.91 -26.39
C MET A 37 -9.62 22.89 -26.54
N LYS A 38 -8.82 23.47 -25.64
CA LYS A 38 -7.37 23.21 -25.67
C LYS A 38 -7.10 21.92 -24.92
N ARG A 39 -7.35 20.78 -25.57
CA ARG A 39 -6.80 19.50 -25.15
C ARG A 39 -5.33 19.74 -24.77
N PRO A 40 -4.88 19.29 -23.58
CA PRO A 40 -3.47 19.38 -23.22
C PRO A 40 -2.63 18.87 -24.39
N SER A 41 -1.56 19.58 -24.71
CA SER A 41 -0.66 19.20 -25.80
C SER A 41 -0.22 17.76 -25.59
N LEU A 42 -0.34 16.94 -26.64
CA LEU A 42 0.07 15.55 -26.61
C LEU A 42 1.59 15.48 -26.42
N TYR A 43 2.05 14.71 -25.42
CA TYR A 43 3.47 14.41 -25.28
C TYR A 43 3.91 13.44 -26.37
N LEU A 44 4.83 13.88 -27.24
CA LEU A 44 5.50 13.06 -28.24
C LEU A 44 6.93 12.79 -27.76
N SER A 45 7.20 11.56 -27.32
CA SER A 45 8.57 11.18 -26.94
C SER A 45 9.46 11.13 -28.18
N THR A 46 10.52 11.93 -28.21
CA THR A 46 11.50 11.99 -29.31
C THR A 46 12.83 11.33 -28.97
N LYS A 47 13.02 10.92 -27.71
CA LYS A 47 14.24 10.32 -27.19
C LYS A 47 13.91 9.01 -26.52
N ASP A 48 14.70 8.00 -26.83
CA ASP A 48 14.62 6.72 -26.16
C ASP A 48 15.34 6.79 -24.81
N HIS A 49 14.70 6.29 -23.76
CA HIS A 49 15.25 6.24 -22.41
C HIS A 49 15.06 4.82 -21.88
N PRO A 50 16.14 4.09 -21.54
CA PRO A 50 16.02 2.71 -21.08
C PRO A 50 15.36 2.63 -19.70
N SER A 51 14.49 1.65 -19.50
CA SER A 51 13.92 1.35 -18.18
C SER A 51 14.99 0.77 -17.25
N GLU A 52 15.05 1.27 -16.01
CA GLU A 52 15.96 0.74 -14.99
C GLU A 52 15.57 -0.68 -14.53
N GLN A 53 14.27 -0.96 -14.47
CA GLN A 53 13.72 -2.24 -14.03
C GLN A 53 12.60 -2.70 -14.96
N ILE A 54 12.39 -4.01 -15.02
CA ILE A 54 11.31 -4.64 -15.79
C ILE A 54 10.39 -5.42 -14.86
N ILE A 55 9.09 -5.31 -15.09
CA ILE A 55 8.10 -6.12 -14.37
C ILE A 55 8.08 -7.51 -15.01
N VAL A 56 8.33 -8.55 -14.21
CA VAL A 56 8.36 -9.93 -14.67
C VAL A 56 7.30 -10.74 -13.92
N THR A 57 6.59 -11.60 -14.64
CA THR A 57 5.67 -12.57 -14.04
C THR A 57 6.38 -13.89 -13.74
N GLU A 58 6.02 -14.51 -12.62
CA GLU A 58 6.52 -15.85 -12.31
C GLU A 58 6.02 -16.85 -13.36
N LYS A 59 6.95 -17.62 -13.93
CA LYS A 59 6.64 -18.64 -14.95
C LYS A 59 6.03 -19.92 -14.36
N THR A 60 6.14 -20.10 -13.04
CA THR A 60 5.72 -21.33 -12.38
C THR A 60 4.20 -21.46 -12.37
N ASN A 61 3.69 -22.63 -12.75
CA ASN A 61 2.28 -22.93 -12.62
C ASN A 61 1.85 -22.82 -11.14
N ILE A 62 0.72 -22.16 -10.90
CA ILE A 62 0.24 -21.86 -9.54
C ILE A 62 0.01 -23.11 -8.68
N LEU A 63 -0.42 -24.23 -9.29
CA LEU A 63 -0.64 -25.49 -8.58
C LEU A 63 0.70 -26.11 -8.17
N LEU A 64 1.68 -26.13 -9.07
CA LEU A 64 3.02 -26.66 -8.76
C LEU A 64 3.70 -25.83 -7.67
N ARG A 65 3.61 -24.49 -7.75
CA ARG A 65 4.13 -23.58 -6.71
C ARG A 65 3.49 -23.89 -5.35
N TYR A 66 2.17 -24.11 -5.32
CA TYR A 66 1.47 -24.47 -4.09
C TYR A 66 1.93 -25.82 -3.52
N LEU A 67 2.01 -26.86 -4.35
CA LEU A 67 2.43 -28.20 -3.91
C LEU A 67 3.88 -28.19 -3.40
N HIS A 68 4.79 -27.49 -4.08
CA HIS A 68 6.18 -27.34 -3.65
C HIS A 68 6.26 -26.64 -2.29
N HIS A 69 5.51 -25.55 -2.10
CA HIS A 69 5.44 -24.85 -0.82
C HIS A 69 4.95 -25.78 0.31
N GLN A 70 3.86 -26.53 0.10
CA GLN A 70 3.35 -27.48 1.09
C GLN A 70 4.39 -28.56 1.44
N TRP A 71 5.09 -29.07 0.42
CA TRP A 71 6.15 -30.06 0.60
C TRP A 71 7.33 -29.50 1.40
N ASP A 72 7.83 -28.32 1.06
CA ASP A 72 8.95 -27.66 1.75
C ASP A 72 8.60 -27.40 3.20
N LYS A 73 7.39 -26.92 3.48
CA LYS A 73 6.90 -26.70 4.84
C LYS A 73 6.92 -28.00 5.66
N LYS A 74 6.41 -29.10 5.10
CA LYS A 74 6.40 -30.42 5.75
C LYS A 74 7.81 -31.00 5.94
N SER A 75 8.69 -30.77 4.97
CA SER A 75 10.08 -31.25 5.02
C SER A 75 10.94 -30.42 5.98
N ALA A 76 10.71 -29.12 6.09
CA ALA A 76 11.36 -28.23 7.05
C ALA A 76 10.99 -28.58 8.50
N MET A 77 9.75 -29.03 8.74
CA MET A 77 9.34 -29.57 10.05
C MET A 77 10.15 -30.82 10.42
N LYS A 78 10.33 -31.76 9.48
CA LYS A 78 11.14 -32.97 9.73
C LYS A 78 12.63 -32.66 9.98
N LYS A 79 13.20 -31.67 9.30
CA LYS A 79 14.60 -31.25 9.54
C LYS A 79 14.77 -30.55 10.89
N ARG A 80 13.77 -29.80 11.36
CA ARG A 80 13.78 -29.22 12.71
C ARG A 80 13.69 -30.31 13.79
N ASP A 81 12.83 -31.30 13.59
CA ASP A 81 12.71 -32.42 14.55
C ASP A 81 13.98 -33.27 14.59
N HIS A 82 14.64 -33.49 13.45
CA HIS A 82 15.91 -34.22 13.41
C HIS A 82 17.07 -33.46 14.09
N LEU A 83 17.07 -32.12 14.06
CA LEU A 83 18.01 -31.31 14.83
C LEU A 83 17.61 -31.23 16.32
N SER A 84 16.31 -31.29 16.63
CA SER A 84 15.79 -31.29 17.99
C SER A 84 16.01 -32.63 18.72
N LEU A 85 16.10 -33.75 18.00
CA LEU A 85 16.34 -35.07 18.59
C LEU A 85 17.82 -35.29 18.92
N GLU A 86 18.73 -34.68 18.15
CA GLU A 86 20.17 -34.75 18.38
C GLU A 86 20.68 -33.69 19.39
N THR A 87 19.83 -32.72 19.80
CA THR A 87 20.30 -31.54 20.56
C THR A 87 19.35 -31.00 21.64
N ASN A 88 18.57 -31.83 22.34
CA ASN A 88 17.76 -31.28 23.44
C ASN A 88 17.49 -32.27 24.59
N ASP A 89 18.57 -32.70 25.24
CA ASP A 89 18.60 -32.60 26.70
C ASP A 89 18.56 -31.10 27.06
N GLU A 90 17.52 -30.71 27.81
CA GLU A 90 17.26 -29.37 28.36
C GLU A 90 17.27 -28.16 27.41
N SER A 91 16.08 -27.56 27.18
CA SER A 91 15.76 -26.13 27.39
C SER A 91 14.67 -25.56 26.45
N GLY A 92 13.58 -25.05 27.05
CA GLY A 92 12.76 -23.88 26.65
C GLY A 92 12.01 -23.90 25.29
N CYS A 93 10.76 -23.47 25.12
CA CYS A 93 9.90 -22.56 25.86
C CYS A 93 8.46 -22.76 25.32
N ARG A 94 7.52 -23.15 26.20
CA ARG A 94 6.09 -23.35 25.86
C ARG A 94 5.36 -21.99 25.87
N LYS A 95 4.80 -21.55 24.75
CA LYS A 95 3.98 -20.32 24.71
C LYS A 95 2.64 -20.54 25.44
N ARG A 96 2.34 -19.67 26.42
CA ARG A 96 1.08 -19.65 27.19
C ARG A 96 0.00 -18.83 26.46
N PRO A 97 -1.31 -19.10 26.69
CA PRO A 97 -2.40 -18.37 26.06
C PRO A 97 -2.63 -17.00 26.72
N ARG A 98 -3.05 -16.02 25.92
CA ARG A 98 -3.33 -14.64 26.33
C ARG A 98 -4.66 -14.59 27.08
N ILE A 99 -4.67 -13.99 28.27
CA ILE A 99 -5.90 -13.57 28.96
C ILE A 99 -6.15 -12.09 28.63
N ASP A 100 -7.36 -11.77 28.18
CA ASP A 100 -7.81 -10.40 27.99
C ASP A 100 -8.43 -9.90 29.29
N LEU A 101 -8.04 -8.69 29.71
CA LEU A 101 -8.71 -7.90 30.75
C LEU A 101 -9.28 -6.64 30.09
#